data_AF-A0A9D2CJB0-F1
#
_entry.id   AF-A0A9D2CJB0-F1
#
_cell.length_a   1.000
_cell.length_b   1.000
_cell.length_c   1.000
_cell.angle_alpha   90.00
_cell.angle_beta   90.00
_cell.angle_gamma   90.00
#
_symmetry.space_group_name_H-M   'P 1'
#
loop_
_entity.id
_entity.type
_entity.pdbx_description
1 polymer ?
#
loop_
_entity_poly.entity_id
_entity_poly.type
_entity_poly.pdbx_seq_one_letter_code
_entity_poly.pdbx_strand_id
1 'polypeptide(L)'
;MIFSLTGREPISDNIRRNGWEKFQRETWISCTLHQLRHAYASLLYESGVDEKTAQKLMGHSDITTTLRIYTHLRDQHLKISQDIFRSFLDSK
;
A
#
# COMPACT_ATOMS: atom_id res chain seq x y z
N MET A 1 9.93 -8.95 -2.33
CA MET A 1 10.54 -7.61 -2.26
C MET A 1 12.03 -7.79 -2.20
N ILE A 2 12.77 -7.22 -3.15
CA ILE A 2 14.24 -7.20 -3.10
C ILE A 2 14.61 -5.79 -2.66
N PHE A 3 15.18 -5.67 -1.45
CA PHE A 3 15.77 -4.40 -1.01
C PHE A 3 17.19 -4.36 -1.56
N SER A 4 17.57 -3.27 -2.22
CA SER A 4 18.91 -3.06 -2.79
C SER A 4 19.38 -1.65 -2.46
N LEU A 5 20.61 -1.49 -1.99
CA LEU A 5 21.21 -0.16 -1.76
C LEU A 5 21.65 0.50 -3.07
N THR A 6 21.87 -0.30 -4.12
CA THR A 6 22.40 0.14 -5.43
C THR A 6 21.45 -0.15 -6.59
N GLY A 7 20.32 -0.79 -6.31
CA GLY A 7 19.35 -1.26 -7.32
C GLY A 7 19.80 -2.49 -8.11
N ARG A 8 21.01 -3.01 -7.88
CA ARG A 8 21.60 -4.11 -8.67
C ARG A 8 21.70 -5.43 -7.91
N GLU A 9 21.95 -5.37 -6.61
CA GLU A 9 22.12 -6.56 -5.78
C GLU A 9 21.20 -6.56 -4.56
N PRO A 10 20.57 -7.70 -4.22
CA PRO A 10 19.82 -7.85 -2.99
C PRO A 10 20.71 -7.59 -1.77
N ILE A 11 20.26 -6.75 -0.86
CA ILE A 11 20.84 -6.64 0.48
C ILE A 11 20.60 -7.99 1.17
N SER A 12 21.60 -8.49 1.90
CA SER A 12 21.43 -9.71 2.68
C SER A 12 20.29 -9.56 3.69
N ASP A 13 19.54 -10.63 3.91
CA ASP A 13 18.40 -10.63 4.84
C ASP A 13 18.81 -10.21 6.25
N ASN A 14 20.05 -10.51 6.65
CA ASN A 14 20.55 -10.15 7.96
C ASN A 14 20.77 -8.63 8.10
N ILE A 15 21.31 -7.96 7.07
CA ILE A 15 21.48 -6.51 7.06
C ILE A 15 20.11 -5.82 7.05
N ARG A 16 19.17 -6.33 6.25
CA ARG A 16 17.79 -5.80 6.20
C ARG A 16 17.10 -5.91 7.56
N ARG A 17 17.19 -7.06 8.21
CA ARG A 17 16.60 -7.29 9.54
C ARG A 17 17.26 -6.41 10.60
N ASN A 18 18.59 -6.41 10.68
CA ASN A 18 19.32 -5.63 11.70
C ASN A 18 19.08 -4.12 11.53
N GLY A 19 18.99 -3.64 10.29
CA GLY A 19 18.62 -2.26 9.98
C GLY A 19 17.19 -1.93 10.43
N TRP A 20 16.24 -2.83 10.18
CA TRP A 20 14.86 -2.66 10.63
C TRP A 20 14.73 -2.67 12.16
N GLU A 21 15.38 -3.62 12.82
CA GLU A 21 15.38 -3.69 14.28
C GLU A 21 16.04 -2.46 14.92
N LYS A 22 17.10 -1.93 14.31
CA LYS A 22 17.70 -0.67 14.75
C LYS A 22 16.70 0.49 14.63
N PHE A 23 16.04 0.62 13.48
CA PHE A 23 15.00 1.64 13.26
C PHE A 23 13.85 1.53 14.28
N GLN A 24 13.41 0.32 14.60
CA GLN A 24 12.35 0.09 15.59
C GLN A 24 12.79 0.41 17.03
N ARG A 25 14.09 0.34 17.35
CA ARG A 25 14.60 0.77 18.66
C ARG A 25 14.76 2.28 18.77
N GLU A 26 15.05 2.95 17.67
CA GLU A 26 15.25 4.40 17.61
C GLU A 26 13.93 5.17 17.44
N THR A 27 12.85 4.47 17.11
CA THR A 27 11.51 5.03 16.92
C THR A 27 10.50 4.32 17.80
N TRP A 28 9.27 4.85 17.88
CA TRP A 28 8.16 4.20 18.56
C TRP A 28 7.31 3.30 17.64
N ILE A 29 7.83 2.96 16.46
CA ILE A 29 7.08 2.28 15.41
C ILE A 29 7.29 0.76 15.50
N SER A 30 6.21 0.02 15.80
CA SER A 30 6.24 -1.44 15.98
C SER A 30 5.70 -2.25 14.79
N CYS A 31 5.48 -1.63 13.63
CA CYS A 31 4.95 -2.33 12.46
C CYS A 31 6.02 -3.09 11.67
N THR A 32 5.60 -3.91 10.71
CA THR A 32 6.49 -4.59 9.76
C THR A 32 6.65 -3.80 8.47
N LEU A 33 7.74 -4.04 7.72
CA LEU A 33 7.93 -3.50 6.37
C LEU A 33 6.75 -3.82 5.42
N HIS A 34 6.09 -4.97 5.61
CA HIS A 34 4.88 -5.32 4.84
C HIS A 34 3.70 -4.41 5.19
N GLN A 35 3.46 -4.14 6.48
CA GLN A 35 2.41 -3.22 6.91
C GLN A 35 2.64 -1.79 6.43
N LEU A 36 3.89 -1.31 6.42
CA LEU A 36 4.23 -0.01 5.84
C LEU A 36 3.94 0.06 4.36
N ARG A 37 4.27 -1.00 3.61
CA ARG A 37 3.94 -1.08 2.19
C ARG A 37 2.42 -1.10 1.95
N HIS A 38 1.66 -1.76 2.81
CA HIS A 38 0.19 -1.72 2.74
C HIS A 38 -0.36 -0.31 2.99
N ALA A 39 0.16 0.39 4.00
CA ALA A 39 -0.22 1.78 4.26
C ALA A 39 0.12 2.70 3.08
N TYR A 40 1.28 2.51 2.45
CA TYR A 40 1.66 3.25 1.25
C TYR A 40 0.71 2.99 0.07
N ALA A 41 0.29 1.74 -0.14
CA ALA A 41 -0.71 1.40 -1.17
C ALA A 41 -2.07 2.07 -0.90
N SER A 42 -2.55 2.06 0.34
CA SER A 42 -3.79 2.75 0.72
C SER A 42 -3.70 4.26 0.49
N LEU A 43 -2.57 4.89 0.82
CA LEU A 43 -2.36 6.32 0.58
C LEU A 43 -2.33 6.67 -0.91
N LEU A 44 -1.74 5.81 -1.75
CA LEU A 44 -1.78 6.00 -3.21
C LEU A 44 -3.21 5.89 -3.75
N TYR A 45 -4.02 4.97 -3.20
CA TYR A 45 -5.42 4.86 -3.57
C TYR A 45 -6.23 6.09 -3.14
N GLU A 46 -6.08 6.53 -1.89
CA GLU A 46 -6.78 7.71 -1.35
C GLU A 46 -6.42 9.01 -2.09
N SER A 47 -5.17 9.12 -2.57
CA SER A 47 -4.73 10.26 -3.39
C SER A 47 -5.20 10.19 -4.85
N GLY A 48 -5.97 9.17 -5.23
CA GLY A 48 -6.54 9.01 -6.56
C GLY A 48 -5.54 8.54 -7.61
N VAL A 49 -4.42 7.94 -7.19
CA VAL A 49 -3.42 7.42 -8.12
C VAL A 49 -3.91 6.11 -8.75
N ASP A 50 -3.88 6.08 -10.08
CA ASP A 50 -4.21 4.91 -10.89
C ASP A 50 -3.38 3.68 -10.50
N GLU A 51 -4.00 2.51 -10.53
CA GLU A 51 -3.40 1.23 -10.12
C GLU A 51 -2.10 0.89 -10.86
N LYS A 52 -1.98 1.24 -12.15
CA LYS A 52 -0.75 0.98 -12.93
C LYS A 52 0.38 1.92 -12.53
N THR A 53 0.04 3.15 -12.17
CA THR A 53 0.99 4.13 -11.67
C THR A 53 1.46 3.73 -10.27
N ALA A 54 0.53 3.35 -9.40
CA ALA A 54 0.83 2.82 -8.07
C ALA A 54 1.72 1.56 -8.16
N GLN A 55 1.46 0.65 -9.10
CA GLN A 55 2.30 -0.52 -9.34
C GLN A 55 3.74 -0.15 -9.70
N LYS A 56 3.93 0.82 -10.60
CA LYS A 56 5.27 1.31 -10.98
C LYS A 56 5.98 1.96 -9.79
N LEU A 57 5.29 2.79 -9.02
CA LEU A 57 5.83 3.48 -7.84
C LEU A 57 6.24 2.48 -6.75
N MET A 58 5.44 1.44 -6.54
CA MET A 58 5.72 0.42 -5.53
C MET A 58 6.77 -0.60 -6.00
N GLY A 59 7.15 -0.62 -7.28
CA GLY A 59 8.23 -1.47 -7.81
C GLY A 59 7.99 -2.97 -7.62
N HIS A 60 6.73 -3.42 -7.67
CA HIS A 60 6.40 -4.83 -7.46
C HIS A 60 6.58 -5.68 -8.72
N SER A 61 7.32 -6.78 -8.59
CA SER A 61 7.19 -7.94 -9.48
C SER A 61 5.89 -8.72 -9.25
N ASP A 62 5.22 -8.55 -8.09
CA ASP A 62 3.99 -9.25 -7.74
C ASP A 62 2.86 -8.26 -7.38
N ILE A 63 1.91 -8.11 -8.31
CA ILE A 63 0.75 -7.20 -8.26
C ILE A 63 -0.43 -7.78 -7.46
N THR A 64 -0.42 -9.07 -7.18
CA THR A 64 -1.61 -9.82 -6.77
C THR A 64 -2.18 -9.35 -5.44
N THR A 65 -1.31 -8.92 -4.51
CA THR A 65 -1.73 -8.38 -3.21
C THR A 65 -2.21 -6.93 -3.31
N THR A 66 -1.58 -6.09 -4.14
CA THR A 66 -1.99 -4.70 -4.34
C THR A 66 -3.35 -4.63 -5.03
N LEU A 67 -3.57 -5.47 -6.05
CA LEU A 67 -4.82 -5.53 -6.77
C LEU A 67 -5.98 -5.99 -5.88
N ARG A 68 -5.76 -6.96 -4.98
CA ARG A 68 -6.77 -7.40 -4.01
C ARG A 68 -7.22 -6.28 -3.07
N ILE A 69 -6.27 -5.49 -2.57
CA ILE A 69 -6.57 -4.36 -1.67
C ILE A 69 -7.31 -3.25 -2.44
N TYR A 70 -6.82 -2.90 -3.63
CA TYR A 70 -7.47 -1.92 -4.51
C TYR A 70 -8.90 -2.33 -4.88
N THR A 71 -9.13 -3.61 -5.20
CA THR A 71 -10.46 -4.12 -5.54
C THR A 71 -11.41 -3.98 -4.35
N HIS A 72 -10.97 -4.35 -3.15
CA HIS A 72 -11.79 -4.22 -1.94
C HIS A 72 -12.14 -2.77 -1.62
N LEU A 73 -11.16 -1.85 -1.71
CA LEU A 73 -11.38 -0.42 -1.46
C LEU A 73 -12.31 0.21 -2.51
N ARG A 74 -12.21 -0.23 -3.78
CA ARG A 74 -13.09 0.20 -4.86
C ARG A 74 -14.53 -0.25 -4.64
N ASP A 75 -14.73 -1.49 -4.21
CA ASP A 75 -16.06 -2.02 -3.89
C ASP A 75 -16.71 -1.27 -2.72
N GLN A 76 -15.93 -0.91 -1.70
CA GLN A 76 -16.40 -0.08 -0.60
C GLN A 76 -16.80 1.33 -1.06
N HIS A 77 -15.95 1.98 -1.85
CA HIS A 77 -16.24 3.30 -2.40
C HIS A 77 -17.48 3.30 -3.30
N LEU A 78 -17.65 2.27 -4.13
CA LEU A 78 -18.80 2.14 -5.01
C LEU A 78 -20.11 2.04 -4.21
N LYS A 79 -20.13 1.25 -3.12
CA LYS A 79 -21.31 1.16 -2.24
C LYS A 79 -21.63 2.49 -1.58
N ILE A 80 -20.63 3.17 -1.03
CA ILE A 80 -20.82 4.48 -0.40
C ILE A 80 -21.36 5.50 -1.41
N SER A 81 -20.78 5.55 -2.62
CA SER A 81 -21.26 6.44 -3.68
C SER A 81 -22.69 6.11 -4.13
N GLN A 82 -23.05 4.82 -4.21
CA GLN A 82 -24.42 4.40 -4.52
C GLN A 82 -25.40 4.82 -3.42
N ASP A 83 -25.04 4.65 -2.14
CA ASP A 83 -25.88 5.01 -1.00
C ASP A 83 -26.09 6.53 -0.93
N ILE A 84 -25.04 7.33 -1.14
CA ILE A 84 -25.13 8.80 -1.22
C ILE A 84 -26.04 9.22 -2.37
N PHE A 85 -25.86 8.65 -3.56
CA PHE A 85 -26.68 8.97 -4.73
C PHE A 85 -28.15 8.59 -4.51
N ARG A 86 -28.40 7.44 -3.88
CA ARG A 86 -29.75 6.98 -3.54
C ARG A 86 -30.43 7.90 -2.54
N SER A 87 -29.72 8.29 -1.48
CA SER A 87 -30.21 9.27 -0.50
C SER A 87 -30.50 10.62 -1.13
N PHE A 88 -29.70 11.06 -2.10
CA PHE A 88 -29.95 12.30 -2.85
C PHE A 88 -31.23 12.20 -3.70
N LEU A 89 -31.47 11.06 -4.34
CA LEU A 89 -32.68 10.83 -5.13
C LEU A 89 -33.94 10.73 -4.25
N ASP A 90 -33.85 10.09 -3.09
CA ASP A 90 -34.97 9.92 -2.14
C ASP A 90 -35.31 11.22 -1.39
N SER A 91 -34.38 12.18 -1.33
CA SER A 91 -34.56 13.50 -0.69
C SER A 91 -35.31 14.50 -1.59
N LYS A 92 -35.75 14.10 -2.79
CA LYS A 92 -36.37 14.98 -3.78
C LYS A 92 -37.79 14.55 -4.10
#